data_AF-A0A4Q6BJV2-F1
#
_entry.id   AF-A0A4Q6BJV2-F1
#
_cell.length_a   1.000
_cell.length_b   1.000
_cell.length_c   1.000
_cell.angle_alpha   90.00
_cell.angle_beta   90.00
_cell.angle_gamma   90.00
#
_symmetry.space_group_name_H-M   'P 1'
#
loop_
_entity.id
_entity.type
_entity.pdbx_description
1 polymer ?
#
loop_
_entity_poly.entity_id
_entity_poly.type
_entity_poly.pdbx_seq_one_letter_code
_entity_poly.pdbx_strand_id
1 'polypeptide(L)'
;AAGCVEFSPMDIRALLSEMNMNAKSQFISGRRCDLTAAQIGKRPLLRSDPEVQDACDDVNPGTFHLALVNFLGRMKQPVIFDENMNDEVWNYTVYKYRSSFSAPLDEGQAIAALQLGTALDSWVFNKKARSWYKVTTTVSYRSSSNEINENSGWTNVKPKEITYEYVIEVDENGDVIGGEWVGASRYNHPDFLWMPFEPAAPTGDSRRGNPHLSNTEVTSLWAESVGLDTENPFRDKPKNPFDIRFYPPGDLNWGAVSGYYRILLDGRTTGSLFLGKKSHLRIDVTDLKRAEIALERQRLEYYSLVQNIPDVISRVAPDLTYTFVNDRYAKLAGMAADALIGRQLLDFVPEEDRASLAALLQNLSVDEPLSTREQHRKLP
;
A
#
# COMPACT_ATOMS: atom_id res chain seq x y z
N ALA A 1 -41.23 15.99 -33.10
CA ALA A 1 -40.45 14.74 -33.01
C ALA A 1 -39.11 15.12 -32.39
N ALA A 2 -38.83 14.69 -31.15
CA ALA A 2 -37.51 14.86 -30.57
C ALA A 2 -36.52 14.06 -31.43
N GLY A 3 -35.50 14.71 -31.99
CA GLY A 3 -34.50 14.07 -32.83
C GLY A 3 -33.70 13.05 -32.01
N CYS A 4 -33.34 11.93 -32.64
CA CYS A 4 -32.39 10.99 -32.05
C CYS A 4 -31.04 11.69 -31.87
N VAL A 5 -30.40 11.49 -30.71
CA VAL A 5 -29.03 11.95 -30.45
C VAL A 5 -28.09 10.78 -30.74
N GLU A 6 -27.09 10.99 -31.59
CA GLU A 6 -26.07 9.99 -31.89
C GLU A 6 -24.95 10.06 -30.84
N PHE A 7 -24.57 8.91 -30.28
CA PHE A 7 -23.46 8.80 -29.34
C PHE A 7 -22.27 8.11 -30.02
N SER A 8 -21.14 8.81 -30.09
CA SER A 8 -19.90 8.20 -30.55
C SER A 8 -19.29 7.30 -29.46
N PRO A 9 -18.35 6.38 -29.81
CA PRO A 9 -17.61 5.61 -28.82
C PRO A 9 -16.91 6.48 -27.76
N MET A 10 -16.53 7.71 -28.10
CA MET A 10 -15.93 8.65 -27.16
C MET A 10 -16.94 9.21 -26.17
N ASP A 11 -18.16 9.50 -26.60
CA ASP A 11 -19.23 9.94 -25.72
C ASP A 11 -19.59 8.83 -24.72
N ILE A 12 -19.71 7.60 -25.21
CA ILE A 12 -19.98 6.42 -24.38
C ILE A 12 -18.84 6.21 -23.36
N ARG A 13 -17.59 6.38 -23.78
CA ARG A 13 -16.43 6.28 -22.89
C ARG A 13 -16.43 7.37 -21.82
N ALA A 14 -16.76 8.60 -22.17
CA ALA A 14 -16.88 9.70 -21.21
C ALA A 14 -17.98 9.39 -20.17
N LEU A 15 -19.15 8.92 -20.62
CA LEU A 15 -20.24 8.51 -19.73
C LEU A 15 -19.85 7.34 -18.81
N LEU A 16 -19.16 6.33 -19.33
CA LEU A 16 -18.65 5.22 -18.52
C LEU A 16 -17.61 5.69 -17.48
N SER A 17 -16.80 6.69 -17.82
CA SER A 17 -15.84 7.27 -16.88
C SER A 17 -16.55 8.03 -15.76
N GLU A 18 -17.53 8.87 -16.11
CA GLU A 18 -18.38 9.60 -15.15
C GLU A 18 -19.13 8.64 -14.21
N MET A 19 -19.70 7.56 -14.76
CA MET A 19 -20.38 6.51 -14.00
C MET A 19 -19.49 5.89 -12.92
N ASN A 20 -18.18 5.82 -13.17
CA ASN A 20 -17.22 5.20 -12.26
C ASN A 20 -16.54 6.20 -11.29
N MET A 21 -16.86 7.49 -11.33
CA MET A 21 -16.29 8.48 -10.39
C MET A 21 -16.67 8.20 -8.92
N ASN A 22 -17.81 7.55 -8.68
CA ASN A 22 -18.25 7.12 -7.36
C ASN A 22 -18.15 5.60 -7.15
N ALA A 23 -17.45 4.87 -8.03
CA ALA A 23 -17.38 3.42 -7.93
C ALA A 23 -16.91 3.00 -6.53
N LYS A 24 -17.59 2.00 -5.95
CA LYS A 24 -17.09 1.39 -4.72
C LYS A 24 -15.78 0.70 -5.04
N SER A 25 -14.76 1.02 -4.25
CA SER A 25 -13.41 0.54 -4.44
C SER A 25 -12.81 0.00 -3.14
N GLN A 26 -11.77 -0.82 -3.29
CA GLN A 26 -10.99 -1.37 -2.20
C GLN A 26 -9.52 -1.24 -2.57
N PHE A 27 -8.73 -0.74 -1.63
CA PHE A 27 -7.28 -0.79 -1.71
C PHE A 27 -6.80 -2.21 -1.40
N ILE A 28 -5.92 -2.71 -2.26
CA ILE A 28 -5.23 -3.99 -2.14
C ILE A 28 -3.97 -3.78 -1.28
N SER A 29 -3.19 -2.74 -1.57
CA SER A 29 -1.96 -2.40 -0.85
C SER A 29 -1.62 -0.93 -1.06
N GLY A 30 -0.81 -0.39 -0.16
CA GLY A 30 -0.34 1.00 -0.22
C GLY A 30 -1.36 2.01 0.26
N ARG A 31 -0.84 3.13 0.76
CA ARG A 31 -1.55 4.39 0.99
C ARG A 31 -0.90 5.43 0.08
N ARG A 32 -1.04 6.70 0.43
CA ARG A 32 -0.43 7.79 -0.33
C ARG A 32 0.89 8.19 0.31
N CYS A 33 1.95 8.20 -0.47
CA CYS A 33 3.18 8.90 -0.13
C CYS A 33 3.03 10.40 -0.43
N ASP A 34 3.11 11.26 0.59
CA ASP A 34 2.98 12.71 0.43
C ASP A 34 4.34 13.41 0.20
N LEU A 35 5.35 12.68 -0.29
CA LEU A 35 6.68 13.23 -0.57
C LEU A 35 6.83 13.59 -2.05
N THR A 36 7.46 14.74 -2.30
CA THR A 36 7.86 15.14 -3.66
C THR A 36 8.96 14.22 -4.19
N ALA A 37 9.09 14.12 -5.51
CA ALA A 37 10.16 13.36 -6.17
C ALA A 37 11.57 13.72 -5.64
N ALA A 38 11.80 15.00 -5.32
CA ALA A 38 13.07 15.48 -4.77
C ALA A 38 13.33 15.02 -3.32
N GLN A 39 12.28 14.83 -2.52
CA GLN A 39 12.38 14.28 -1.16
C GLN A 39 12.59 12.77 -1.21
N ILE A 40 11.88 12.07 -2.11
CA ILE A 40 12.04 10.62 -2.33
C ILE A 40 13.50 10.29 -2.68
N GLY A 41 14.12 11.04 -3.60
CA GLY A 41 15.51 10.84 -3.99
C GLY A 41 16.55 11.09 -2.88
N LYS A 42 16.13 11.66 -1.73
CA LYS A 42 16.98 11.88 -0.54
C LYS A 42 16.72 10.86 0.57
N ARG A 43 15.76 9.93 0.40
CA ARG A 43 15.47 8.91 1.41
C ARG A 43 16.68 7.98 1.59
N PRO A 44 16.99 7.59 2.83
CA PRO A 44 18.08 6.66 3.11
C PRO A 44 17.83 5.31 2.42
N LEU A 45 18.91 4.60 2.09
CA LEU A 45 18.81 3.26 1.47
C LEU A 45 18.17 2.23 2.40
N LEU A 46 18.31 2.41 3.70
CA LEU A 46 17.71 1.58 4.74
C LEU A 46 16.74 2.41 5.58
N ARG A 47 15.60 1.81 5.88
CA ARG A 47 14.62 2.36 6.83
C ARG A 47 15.25 2.45 8.23
N SER A 48 14.83 3.45 9.02
CA SER A 48 15.30 3.60 10.41
C SER A 48 14.95 2.39 11.27
N ASP A 49 13.81 1.76 11.00
CA ASP A 49 13.45 0.43 11.46
C ASP A 49 13.18 -0.46 10.24
N PRO A 50 14.06 -1.42 9.92
CA PRO A 50 13.90 -2.30 8.77
C PRO A 50 12.69 -3.25 8.84
N GLU A 51 12.09 -3.47 10.01
CA GLU A 51 10.90 -4.33 10.15
C GLU A 51 9.60 -3.56 9.94
N VAL A 52 9.64 -2.22 9.94
CA VAL A 52 8.46 -1.35 9.83
C VAL A 52 8.45 -0.64 8.48
N GLN A 53 7.37 -0.78 7.73
CA GLN A 53 7.16 -0.01 6.50
C GLN A 53 6.83 1.44 6.84
N ASP A 54 7.40 2.39 6.09
CA ASP A 54 7.01 3.80 6.19
C ASP A 54 5.94 4.14 5.15
N ALA A 55 5.42 5.38 5.20
CA ALA A 55 4.33 5.84 4.34
C ALA A 55 4.65 5.83 2.83
N CYS A 56 5.91 5.68 2.44
CA CYS A 56 6.35 5.66 1.05
C CYS A 56 6.92 4.29 0.62
N ASP A 57 6.99 3.31 1.53
CA ASP A 57 7.33 1.90 1.28
C ASP A 57 6.14 0.97 1.64
N ASP A 58 4.92 1.48 1.70
CA ASP A 58 3.74 0.76 2.19
C ASP A 58 3.04 -0.12 1.14
N VAL A 59 3.62 -0.21 -0.07
CA VAL A 59 3.43 -1.33 -0.98
C VAL A 59 4.58 -2.31 -0.77
N ASN A 60 4.34 -3.34 0.04
CA ASN A 60 5.27 -4.46 0.14
C ASN A 60 5.39 -5.17 -1.22
N PRO A 61 6.61 -5.43 -1.75
CA PRO A 61 6.77 -6.10 -3.04
C PRO A 61 6.31 -7.56 -3.04
N GLY A 62 6.31 -8.24 -1.89
CA GLY A 62 5.64 -9.55 -1.73
C GLY A 62 4.13 -9.44 -1.95
N THR A 63 3.48 -8.43 -1.35
CA THR A 63 2.06 -8.14 -1.60
C THR A 63 1.80 -7.75 -3.05
N PHE A 64 2.63 -6.88 -3.65
CA PHE A 64 2.55 -6.52 -5.06
C PHE A 64 2.63 -7.75 -5.96
N HIS A 65 3.59 -8.63 -5.70
CA HIS A 65 3.77 -9.88 -6.45
C HIS A 65 2.52 -10.77 -6.36
N LEU A 66 2.03 -11.00 -5.14
CA LEU A 66 0.83 -11.81 -4.91
C LEU A 66 -0.42 -11.19 -5.54
N ALA A 67 -0.54 -9.86 -5.54
CA ALA A 67 -1.64 -9.17 -6.19
C ALA A 67 -1.63 -9.42 -7.70
N LEU A 68 -0.49 -9.26 -8.37
CA LEU A 68 -0.39 -9.52 -9.81
C LEU A 68 -0.67 -10.98 -10.16
N VAL A 69 -0.07 -11.93 -9.44
CA VAL A 69 -0.26 -13.36 -9.72
C VAL A 69 -1.70 -13.78 -9.50
N ASN A 70 -2.33 -13.36 -8.41
CA ASN A 70 -3.70 -13.76 -8.11
C ASN A 70 -4.72 -13.02 -8.97
N PHE A 71 -4.69 -11.68 -8.99
CA PHE A 71 -5.70 -10.92 -9.74
C PHE A 71 -5.51 -11.05 -11.25
N LEU A 72 -4.34 -10.66 -11.78
CA LEU A 72 -4.13 -10.70 -13.23
C LEU A 72 -3.86 -12.13 -13.74
N GLY A 73 -3.03 -12.88 -13.02
CA GLY A 73 -2.59 -14.22 -13.46
C GLY A 73 -3.71 -15.26 -13.38
N ARG A 74 -4.29 -15.42 -12.19
CA ARG A 74 -5.30 -16.46 -11.92
C ARG A 74 -6.73 -15.98 -12.19
N MET A 75 -7.13 -14.83 -11.67
CA MET A 75 -8.51 -14.36 -11.75
C MET A 75 -8.83 -13.66 -13.09
N LYS A 76 -7.80 -13.27 -13.85
CA LYS A 76 -7.92 -12.44 -15.06
C LYS A 76 -8.61 -11.10 -14.79
N GLN A 77 -8.42 -10.59 -13.59
CA GLN A 77 -8.94 -9.33 -13.10
C GLN A 77 -7.86 -8.25 -13.18
N PRO A 78 -8.08 -7.14 -13.90
CA PRO A 78 -7.18 -6.00 -13.89
C PRO A 78 -7.11 -5.34 -12.52
N VAL A 79 -5.96 -4.71 -12.23
CA VAL A 79 -5.72 -3.93 -11.01
C VAL A 79 -5.36 -2.51 -11.43
N ILE A 80 -5.83 -1.53 -10.66
CA ILE A 80 -5.44 -0.13 -10.85
C ILE A 80 -4.27 0.15 -9.92
N PHE A 81 -3.27 0.83 -10.43
CA PHE A 81 -2.11 1.25 -9.65
C PHE A 81 -1.82 2.73 -9.86
N ASP A 82 -1.21 3.33 -8.84
CA ASP A 82 -0.35 4.48 -9.06
C ASP A 82 1.04 3.99 -9.47
N GLU A 83 1.59 4.53 -10.55
CA GLU A 83 2.79 3.95 -11.16
C GLU A 83 4.08 4.26 -10.39
N ASN A 84 4.08 5.31 -9.57
CA ASN A 84 5.20 5.75 -8.75
C ASN A 84 4.70 6.40 -7.44
N MET A 85 5.60 6.64 -6.48
CA MET A 85 5.28 7.11 -5.12
C MET A 85 5.31 8.64 -4.93
N ASN A 86 5.29 9.45 -5.99
CA ASN A 86 5.42 10.89 -5.84
C ASN A 86 4.09 11.58 -5.45
N ASP A 87 4.13 12.90 -5.26
CA ASP A 87 2.99 13.69 -4.80
C ASP A 87 1.87 13.84 -5.84
N GLU A 88 2.15 13.57 -7.12
CA GLU A 88 1.15 13.46 -8.16
C GLU A 88 0.50 12.06 -8.16
N VAL A 89 -0.83 12.03 -8.26
CA VAL A 89 -1.58 10.77 -8.26
C VAL A 89 -2.04 10.43 -9.67
N TRP A 90 -1.54 9.32 -10.22
CA TRP A 90 -1.87 8.86 -11.57
C TRP A 90 -2.41 7.43 -11.59
N ASN A 91 -3.72 7.30 -11.83
CA ASN A 91 -4.39 6.00 -11.83
C ASN A 91 -4.37 5.34 -13.20
N TYR A 92 -3.70 4.19 -13.30
CA TYR A 92 -3.62 3.42 -14.52
C TYR A 92 -4.08 1.98 -14.34
N THR A 93 -4.70 1.40 -15.37
CA THR A 93 -5.11 -0.01 -15.33
C THR A 93 -3.97 -0.90 -15.80
N VAL A 94 -3.46 -1.74 -14.90
CA VAL A 94 -2.56 -2.84 -15.22
C VAL A 94 -3.38 -4.02 -15.72
N TYR A 95 -3.08 -4.49 -16.93
CA TYR A 95 -3.82 -5.58 -17.56
C TYR A 95 -2.93 -6.74 -17.99
N LYS A 96 -1.61 -6.61 -17.86
CA LYS A 96 -0.64 -7.64 -18.18
C LYS A 96 0.59 -7.50 -17.30
N TYR A 97 1.20 -8.62 -16.94
CA TYR A 97 2.52 -8.66 -16.33
C TYR A 97 3.37 -9.80 -16.91
N ARG A 98 4.68 -9.69 -16.76
CA ARG A 98 5.66 -10.75 -16.98
C ARG A 98 6.67 -10.70 -15.86
N SER A 99 6.96 -11.85 -15.24
CA SER A 99 7.97 -11.95 -14.19
C SER A 99 9.06 -12.95 -14.57
N SER A 100 10.30 -12.64 -14.21
CA SER A 100 11.44 -13.56 -14.21
C SER A 100 12.02 -13.67 -12.81
N PHE A 101 12.49 -14.87 -12.45
CA PHE A 101 12.95 -15.22 -11.12
C PHE A 101 14.39 -15.73 -11.19
N SER A 102 15.18 -15.42 -10.16
CA SER A 102 16.45 -16.09 -9.92
C SER A 102 16.25 -17.53 -9.44
N ALA A 103 17.34 -18.30 -9.37
CA ALA A 103 17.41 -19.45 -8.47
C ALA A 103 17.18 -19.00 -7.01
N PRO A 104 16.77 -19.89 -6.10
CA PRO A 104 16.71 -19.59 -4.67
C PRO A 104 18.04 -19.02 -4.19
N LEU A 105 17.98 -17.94 -3.42
CA LEU A 105 19.13 -17.26 -2.83
C LEU A 105 19.29 -17.69 -1.37
N ASP A 106 20.53 -17.88 -0.93
CA ASP A 106 20.85 -17.87 0.49
C ASP A 106 20.78 -16.43 1.06
N GLU A 107 20.85 -16.30 2.38
CA GLU A 107 20.73 -15.01 3.06
C GLU A 107 21.80 -13.99 2.61
N GLY A 108 23.05 -14.43 2.44
CA GLY A 108 24.13 -13.56 1.99
C GLY A 108 23.95 -13.09 0.54
N GLN A 109 23.47 -13.98 -0.34
CA GLN A 109 23.10 -13.65 -1.70
C GLN A 109 21.90 -12.69 -1.77
N ALA A 110 20.91 -12.87 -0.89
CA ALA A 110 19.77 -11.98 -0.77
C ALA A 110 20.20 -10.58 -0.32
N ILE A 111 21.07 -10.48 0.68
CA ILE A 111 21.66 -9.20 1.14
C ILE A 111 22.43 -8.52 0.01
N ALA A 112 23.26 -9.28 -0.72
CA ALA A 112 24.00 -8.76 -1.87
C ALA A 112 23.06 -8.23 -2.97
N ALA A 113 21.89 -8.86 -3.17
CA ALA A 113 20.91 -8.43 -4.16
C ALA A 113 20.26 -7.07 -3.82
N LEU A 114 20.31 -6.61 -2.56
CA LEU A 114 19.77 -5.31 -2.14
C LEU A 114 20.60 -4.12 -2.65
N GLN A 115 21.87 -4.35 -3.00
CA GLN A 115 22.81 -3.35 -3.54
C GLN A 115 22.96 -2.11 -2.64
N LEU A 116 22.99 -2.30 -1.31
CA LEU A 116 22.99 -1.19 -0.34
C LEU A 116 24.34 -0.49 -0.16
N GLY A 117 25.41 -0.98 -0.79
CA GLY A 117 26.76 -0.44 -0.61
C GLY A 117 27.32 -0.53 0.82
N THR A 118 26.57 -1.15 1.73
CA THR A 118 26.90 -1.40 3.13
C THR A 118 26.76 -2.90 3.40
N ALA A 119 27.64 -3.46 4.22
CA ALA A 119 27.53 -4.85 4.64
C ALA A 119 26.45 -4.94 5.72
N LEU A 120 25.31 -5.55 5.38
CA LEU A 120 24.42 -6.11 6.40
C LEU A 120 24.96 -7.48 6.78
N ASP A 121 25.10 -7.74 8.08
CA ASP A 121 25.57 -9.04 8.58
C ASP A 121 24.46 -10.10 8.61
N SER A 122 23.19 -9.68 8.50
CA SER A 122 22.01 -10.56 8.49
C SER A 122 20.80 -9.89 7.82
N TRP A 123 19.80 -10.68 7.45
CA TRP A 123 18.53 -10.23 6.88
C TRP A 123 17.64 -9.64 7.97
N VAL A 124 17.60 -8.31 8.03
CA VAL A 124 16.92 -7.55 9.10
C VAL A 124 15.45 -7.24 8.84
N PHE A 125 14.95 -7.46 7.63
CA PHE A 125 13.61 -7.01 7.21
C PHE A 125 12.49 -7.92 7.69
N ASN A 126 12.77 -9.22 7.79
CA ASN A 126 11.82 -10.21 8.24
C ASN A 126 12.51 -11.45 8.79
N LYS A 127 12.53 -11.58 10.12
CA LYS A 127 13.16 -12.71 10.83
C LYS A 127 12.51 -14.08 10.53
N LYS A 128 11.31 -14.10 9.94
CA LYS A 128 10.61 -15.32 9.54
C LYS A 128 11.03 -15.81 8.15
N ALA A 129 11.73 -15.00 7.37
CA ALA A 129 12.24 -15.40 6.07
C ALA A 129 13.24 -16.58 6.21
N ARG A 130 13.14 -17.53 5.29
CA ARG A 130 13.97 -18.74 5.21
C ARG A 130 14.57 -18.95 3.83
N SER A 131 13.93 -18.42 2.79
CA SER A 131 14.49 -18.40 1.44
C SER A 131 14.09 -17.11 0.73
N TRP A 132 14.90 -16.72 -0.26
CA TRP A 132 14.72 -15.47 -1.00
C TRP A 132 14.83 -15.71 -2.49
N TYR A 133 14.13 -14.90 -3.28
CA TYR A 133 14.22 -14.92 -4.73
C TYR A 133 14.29 -13.49 -5.24
N LYS A 134 15.28 -13.19 -6.11
CA LYS A 134 15.26 -11.95 -6.86
C LYS A 134 14.25 -12.07 -7.99
N VAL A 135 13.35 -11.10 -8.10
CA VAL A 135 12.28 -11.05 -9.09
C VAL A 135 12.40 -9.75 -9.88
N THR A 136 12.27 -9.88 -11.20
CA THR A 136 12.08 -8.74 -12.10
C THR A 136 10.70 -8.87 -12.74
N THR A 137 9.83 -7.90 -12.54
CA THR A 137 8.46 -7.90 -13.08
C THR A 137 8.20 -6.68 -13.93
N THR A 138 7.84 -6.91 -15.19
CA THR A 138 7.36 -5.87 -16.09
C THR A 138 5.83 -5.88 -16.13
N VAL A 139 5.20 -4.75 -15.82
CA VAL A 139 3.75 -4.55 -15.93
C VAL A 139 3.45 -3.74 -17.18
N SER A 140 2.36 -4.08 -17.88
CA SER A 140 1.85 -3.29 -19.01
C SER A 140 0.53 -2.61 -18.65
N TYR A 141 0.43 -1.32 -18.97
CA TYR A 141 -0.71 -0.47 -18.66
C TYR A 141 -1.01 0.53 -19.80
N ARG A 142 -2.15 1.22 -19.71
CA ARG A 142 -2.56 2.25 -20.69
C ARG A 142 -2.57 3.63 -20.04
N SER A 143 -2.05 4.64 -20.75
CA SER A 143 -2.17 6.05 -20.37
C SER A 143 -3.07 6.82 -21.34
N SER A 144 -3.70 7.88 -20.84
CA SER A 144 -4.61 8.77 -21.58
C SER A 144 -3.96 9.45 -22.80
N SER A 145 -2.65 9.71 -22.75
CA SER A 145 -1.88 10.37 -23.81
C SER A 145 -1.82 9.64 -25.15
N ASN A 146 -2.22 8.36 -25.19
CA ASN A 146 -2.05 7.53 -26.38
C ASN A 146 -3.36 7.26 -27.13
N GLU A 147 -4.47 7.85 -26.72
CA GLU A 147 -5.78 7.45 -27.24
C GLU A 147 -6.43 8.57 -28.07
N ILE A 148 -6.18 8.43 -29.39
CA ILE A 148 -7.08 8.68 -30.53
C ILE A 148 -6.71 9.88 -31.42
N ASN A 149 -6.36 9.55 -32.66
CA ASN A 149 -6.50 10.40 -33.83
C ASN A 149 -7.86 10.04 -34.45
N GLU A 150 -8.79 11.00 -34.50
CA GLU A 150 -10.19 10.80 -34.94
C GLU A 150 -10.31 10.19 -36.34
N ASN A 151 -9.25 10.29 -37.15
CA ASN A 151 -9.22 9.85 -38.55
C ASN A 151 -8.66 8.44 -38.78
N SER A 152 -8.18 7.74 -37.76
CA SER A 152 -7.67 6.38 -37.89
C SER A 152 -8.26 5.48 -36.81
N GLY A 153 -9.27 4.69 -37.19
CA GLY A 153 -9.95 3.75 -36.29
C GLY A 153 -8.97 2.92 -35.44
N TRP A 154 -9.41 2.54 -34.22
CA TRP A 154 -8.69 1.74 -33.21
C TRP A 154 -7.21 1.53 -33.51
N THR A 155 -6.40 2.58 -33.41
CA THR A 155 -4.97 2.46 -33.65
C THR A 155 -4.36 1.51 -32.61
N ASN A 156 -3.40 0.69 -33.07
CA ASN A 156 -2.59 -0.22 -32.25
C ASN A 156 -1.73 0.59 -31.27
N VAL A 157 -2.35 1.11 -30.21
CA VAL A 157 -1.67 1.84 -29.15
C VAL A 157 -0.75 0.86 -28.44
N LYS A 158 0.56 1.11 -28.54
CA LYS A 158 1.54 0.32 -27.80
C LYS A 158 1.30 0.50 -26.29
N PRO A 159 1.27 -0.58 -25.50
CA PRO A 159 1.26 -0.49 -24.05
C PRO A 159 2.42 0.38 -23.56
N LYS A 160 2.19 1.11 -22.46
CA LYS A 160 3.30 1.52 -21.62
C LYS A 160 3.72 0.34 -20.76
N GLU A 161 5.02 0.24 -20.48
CA GLU A 161 5.59 -0.81 -19.65
C GLU A 161 6.51 -0.19 -18.60
N ILE A 162 6.38 -0.65 -17.35
CA ILE A 162 7.31 -0.34 -16.26
C ILE A 162 7.83 -1.65 -15.68
N THR A 163 9.12 -1.67 -15.37
CA THR A 163 9.79 -2.83 -14.78
C THR A 163 10.16 -2.53 -13.35
N TYR A 164 9.81 -3.45 -12.45
CA TYR A 164 10.17 -3.40 -11.05
C TYR A 164 11.09 -4.56 -10.66
N GLU A 165 12.07 -4.27 -9.81
CA GLU A 165 12.99 -5.25 -9.24
C GLU A 165 12.82 -5.32 -7.72
N TYR A 166 12.73 -6.53 -7.20
CA TYR A 166 12.56 -6.77 -5.77
C TYR A 166 13.05 -8.16 -5.38
N VAL A 167 13.27 -8.36 -4.10
CA VAL A 167 13.51 -9.67 -3.49
C VAL A 167 12.22 -10.07 -2.77
N ILE A 168 11.70 -11.27 -3.02
CA ILE A 168 10.59 -11.82 -2.22
C ILE A 168 11.13 -12.67 -1.08
N GLU A 169 10.47 -12.60 0.07
CA GLU A 169 10.76 -13.37 1.27
C GLU A 169 9.80 -14.55 1.36
N VAL A 170 10.35 -15.73 1.60
CA VAL A 170 9.60 -16.98 1.68
C VAL A 170 9.89 -17.68 2.99
N ASP A 171 8.84 -18.17 3.66
CA ASP A 171 8.94 -18.86 4.95
C ASP A 171 9.37 -20.34 4.81
N GLU A 172 9.35 -21.08 5.92
CA GLU A 172 9.69 -22.51 5.95
C GLU A 172 8.69 -23.40 5.19
N ASN A 173 7.46 -22.93 4.96
CA ASN A 173 6.40 -23.66 4.27
C ASN A 173 6.40 -23.39 2.75
N GLY A 174 7.21 -22.44 2.29
CA GLY A 174 7.22 -22.00 0.90
C GLY A 174 6.24 -20.87 0.60
N ASP A 175 5.67 -20.23 1.63
CA ASP A 175 4.72 -19.12 1.48
C ASP A 175 5.46 -17.78 1.37
N VAL A 176 5.00 -16.91 0.47
CA VAL A 176 5.51 -15.53 0.35
C VAL A 176 5.00 -14.72 1.53
N ILE A 177 5.92 -14.22 2.36
CA ILE A 177 5.62 -13.51 3.61
C ILE A 177 6.09 -12.05 3.63
N GLY A 178 6.70 -11.59 2.53
CA GLY A 178 7.17 -10.21 2.40
C GLY A 178 8.14 -10.04 1.23
N GLY A 179 8.95 -9.00 1.31
CA GLY A 179 9.93 -8.66 0.30
C GLY A 179 10.48 -7.24 0.42
N GLU A 180 11.56 -6.99 -0.31
CA GLU A 180 12.24 -5.70 -0.36
C GLU A 180 12.44 -5.21 -1.79
N TRP A 181 12.14 -3.93 -2.04
CA TRP A 181 12.46 -3.29 -3.32
C TRP A 181 13.97 -3.10 -3.46
N VAL A 182 14.50 -3.30 -4.68
CA VAL A 182 15.93 -3.20 -4.94
C VAL A 182 16.24 -2.29 -6.13
N GLY A 183 17.50 -1.85 -6.22
CA GLY A 183 17.95 -0.97 -7.30
C GLY A 183 17.12 0.31 -7.41
N ALA A 184 16.74 0.68 -8.63
CA ALA A 184 15.91 1.86 -8.89
C ALA A 184 14.49 1.72 -8.32
N SER A 185 13.98 0.50 -8.16
CA SER A 185 12.62 0.29 -7.66
C SER A 185 12.44 0.67 -6.20
N ARG A 186 13.52 0.83 -5.43
CA ARG A 186 13.46 1.40 -4.06
C ARG A 186 12.87 2.82 -4.03
N TYR A 187 13.01 3.56 -5.13
CA TYR A 187 12.53 4.93 -5.26
C TYR A 187 11.46 5.09 -6.34
N ASN A 188 11.19 4.01 -7.08
CA ASN A 188 10.26 3.99 -8.21
C ASN A 188 9.52 2.65 -8.21
N HIS A 189 8.62 2.52 -7.24
CA HIS A 189 7.64 1.45 -7.15
C HIS A 189 6.24 2.06 -7.01
N PRO A 190 5.16 1.26 -7.21
CA PRO A 190 3.81 1.76 -7.08
C PRO A 190 3.53 2.34 -5.70
N ASP A 191 2.79 3.45 -5.62
CA ASP A 191 2.34 4.04 -4.35
C ASP A 191 1.21 3.21 -3.75
N PHE A 192 0.27 2.77 -4.59
CA PHE A 192 -0.83 1.92 -4.15
C PHE A 192 -1.43 1.08 -5.27
N LEU A 193 -2.17 0.06 -4.87
CA LEU A 193 -2.93 -0.85 -5.72
C LEU A 193 -4.38 -0.86 -5.25
N TRP A 194 -5.34 -0.74 -6.17
CA TRP A 194 -6.76 -0.81 -5.84
C TRP A 194 -7.59 -1.38 -6.98
N MET A 195 -8.83 -1.74 -6.66
CA MET A 195 -9.79 -2.22 -7.65
C MET A 195 -11.20 -1.68 -7.37
N PRO A 196 -11.97 -1.31 -8.42
CA PRO A 196 -13.39 -1.03 -8.31
C PRO A 196 -14.21 -2.33 -8.31
N PHE A 197 -15.35 -2.33 -7.61
CA PHE A 197 -16.27 -3.48 -7.51
C PHE A 197 -17.62 -3.22 -8.12
N GLU A 198 -18.15 -2.00 -8.01
CA GLU A 198 -19.43 -1.64 -8.59
C GLU A 198 -19.52 -0.12 -8.79
N PRO A 199 -20.12 0.34 -9.90
CA PRO A 199 -20.50 1.74 -10.02
C PRO A 199 -21.50 2.09 -8.93
N ALA A 200 -21.29 3.21 -8.23
CA ALA A 200 -22.29 3.69 -7.28
C ALA A 200 -23.26 4.66 -7.97
N ALA A 201 -24.47 4.79 -7.41
CA ALA A 201 -25.41 5.81 -7.86
C ALA A 201 -24.81 7.21 -7.66
N PRO A 202 -25.20 8.19 -8.49
CA PRO A 202 -24.76 9.56 -8.32
C PRO A 202 -25.12 10.11 -6.94
N THR A 203 -24.23 10.91 -6.37
CA THR A 203 -24.36 11.40 -4.98
C THR A 203 -25.21 12.66 -4.84
N GLY A 204 -25.86 13.11 -5.93
CA GLY A 204 -26.61 14.37 -5.98
C GLY A 204 -25.74 15.64 -6.00
N ASP A 205 -24.41 15.48 -6.01
CA ASP A 205 -23.40 16.53 -6.04
C ASP A 205 -22.44 16.31 -7.22
N SER A 206 -22.11 17.37 -7.95
CA SER A 206 -21.20 17.34 -9.10
C SER A 206 -19.72 17.20 -8.74
N ARG A 207 -19.33 17.40 -7.47
CA ARG A 207 -17.92 17.22 -7.03
C ARG A 207 -17.43 15.78 -7.15
N ARG A 208 -18.33 14.80 -7.25
CA ARG A 208 -17.97 13.38 -7.39
C ARG A 208 -18.56 12.76 -8.66
N GLY A 209 -18.67 13.53 -9.73
CA GLY A 209 -19.22 13.09 -11.02
C GLY A 209 -20.65 13.56 -11.25
N ASN A 210 -21.16 13.31 -12.45
CA ASN A 210 -22.45 13.84 -12.88
C ASN A 210 -23.64 13.34 -12.01
N PRO A 211 -24.34 14.22 -11.27
CA PRO A 211 -25.42 13.84 -10.35
C PRO A 211 -26.69 13.35 -11.06
N HIS A 212 -26.81 13.55 -12.38
CA HIS A 212 -27.98 13.21 -13.18
C HIS A 212 -27.78 11.98 -14.05
N LEU A 213 -26.62 11.32 -13.95
CA LEU A 213 -26.27 10.18 -14.78
C LEU A 213 -26.99 8.90 -14.30
N SER A 214 -27.64 8.19 -15.22
CA SER A 214 -28.26 6.89 -14.93
C SER A 214 -27.31 5.75 -15.27
N ASN A 215 -26.85 5.01 -14.26
CA ASN A 215 -25.96 3.86 -14.46
C ASN A 215 -26.59 2.81 -15.40
N THR A 216 -27.90 2.61 -15.31
CA THR A 216 -28.65 1.68 -16.16
C THR A 216 -28.67 2.13 -17.62
N GLU A 217 -28.93 3.41 -17.87
CA GLU A 217 -28.97 3.94 -19.25
C GLU A 217 -27.58 3.92 -19.88
N VAL A 218 -26.53 4.33 -19.15
CA VAL A 218 -25.15 4.28 -19.63
C VAL A 218 -24.70 2.85 -19.92
N THR A 219 -25.06 1.90 -19.06
CA THR A 219 -24.75 0.48 -19.28
C THR A 219 -25.49 -0.07 -20.50
N SER A 220 -26.75 0.33 -20.70
CA SER A 220 -27.55 -0.08 -21.87
C SER A 220 -26.99 0.49 -23.17
N LEU A 221 -26.61 1.77 -23.17
CA LEU A 221 -26.00 2.44 -24.32
C LEU A 221 -24.67 1.78 -24.70
N TRP A 222 -23.84 1.46 -23.70
CA TRP A 222 -22.61 0.70 -23.93
C TRP A 222 -22.90 -0.68 -24.51
N ALA A 223 -23.83 -1.43 -23.93
CA ALA A 223 -24.20 -2.76 -24.37
C ALA A 223 -24.60 -2.78 -25.85
N GLU A 224 -25.48 -1.86 -26.24
CA GLU A 224 -25.91 -1.69 -27.64
C GLU A 224 -24.72 -1.40 -28.57
N SER A 225 -23.80 -0.51 -28.17
CA SER A 225 -22.63 -0.13 -28.97
C SER A 225 -21.66 -1.28 -29.26
N VAL A 226 -21.67 -2.32 -28.43
CA VAL A 226 -20.82 -3.52 -28.59
C VAL A 226 -21.61 -4.77 -28.98
N GLY A 227 -22.91 -4.62 -29.28
CA GLY A 227 -23.78 -5.71 -29.74
C GLY A 227 -24.14 -6.72 -28.65
N LEU A 228 -24.21 -6.30 -27.39
CA LEU A 228 -24.67 -7.09 -26.24
C LEU A 228 -26.15 -6.84 -25.96
N ASP A 229 -26.78 -7.77 -25.24
CA ASP A 229 -28.14 -7.61 -24.70
C ASP A 229 -28.18 -6.40 -23.76
N THR A 230 -29.09 -5.45 -23.98
CA THR A 230 -29.19 -4.22 -23.17
C THR A 230 -29.83 -4.46 -21.80
N GLU A 231 -30.68 -5.48 -21.66
CA GLU A 231 -31.27 -5.84 -20.37
C GLU A 231 -30.33 -6.74 -19.54
N ASN A 232 -29.44 -7.47 -20.22
CA ASN A 232 -28.49 -8.35 -19.55
C ASN A 232 -27.14 -8.48 -20.28
N PRO A 233 -26.35 -7.39 -20.38
CA PRO A 233 -25.15 -7.37 -21.22
C PRO A 233 -24.04 -8.31 -20.77
N PHE A 234 -24.16 -8.84 -19.56
CA PHE A 234 -23.15 -9.69 -18.94
C PHE A 234 -23.49 -11.18 -18.99
N ARG A 235 -24.69 -11.55 -19.45
CA ARG A 235 -25.17 -12.94 -19.51
C ARG A 235 -24.60 -13.72 -20.70
N ASP A 236 -24.36 -13.04 -21.83
CA ASP A 236 -23.99 -13.71 -23.08
C ASP A 236 -22.69 -13.11 -23.67
N LYS A 237 -21.54 -13.65 -23.25
CA LYS A 237 -20.29 -13.51 -24.02
C LYS A 237 -20.06 -14.79 -24.83
N PRO A 238 -20.33 -14.81 -26.16
CA PRO A 238 -19.92 -15.91 -27.00
C PRO A 238 -18.38 -15.95 -26.98
N LYS A 239 -17.81 -17.09 -26.57
CA LYS A 239 -16.36 -17.36 -26.35
C LYS A 239 -15.79 -17.04 -24.95
N ASN A 240 -16.60 -16.90 -23.89
CA ASN A 240 -16.08 -16.96 -22.52
C ASN A 240 -16.22 -18.38 -21.92
N PRO A 241 -15.14 -19.11 -21.54
CA PRO A 241 -15.24 -20.55 -21.26
C PRO A 241 -15.80 -20.94 -19.88
N PHE A 242 -16.26 -20.01 -19.04
CA PHE A 242 -16.47 -20.27 -17.61
C PHE A 242 -17.75 -19.63 -17.04
N ASP A 243 -18.62 -20.48 -16.49
CA ASP A 243 -19.96 -20.25 -15.92
C ASP A 243 -19.88 -20.55 -14.39
N ILE A 244 -20.21 -19.60 -13.51
CA ILE A 244 -20.34 -19.82 -12.06
C ILE A 244 -21.76 -19.41 -11.64
N ARG A 245 -22.52 -20.36 -11.08
CA ARG A 245 -23.89 -20.17 -10.59
C ARG A 245 -23.96 -20.37 -9.07
N PHE A 246 -24.75 -19.56 -8.39
CA PHE A 246 -25.04 -19.69 -6.95
C PHE A 246 -26.51 -20.11 -6.75
N TYR A 247 -26.71 -21.23 -6.03
CA TYR A 247 -28.01 -21.60 -5.48
C TYR A 247 -27.87 -21.68 -3.95
N PRO A 248 -28.49 -20.78 -3.17
CA PRO A 248 -28.69 -21.07 -1.76
C PRO A 248 -29.72 -22.22 -1.63
N PRO A 249 -29.50 -23.23 -0.77
CA PRO A 249 -30.57 -24.16 -0.41
C PRO A 249 -31.72 -23.37 0.23
N GLY A 250 -32.96 -23.72 -0.14
CA GLY A 250 -34.18 -22.94 0.10
C GLY A 250 -34.56 -22.70 1.57
N ASP A 251 -33.78 -23.20 2.53
CA ASP A 251 -34.21 -23.33 3.91
C ASP A 251 -33.10 -22.82 4.86
N LEU A 252 -32.92 -21.49 4.97
CA LEU A 252 -32.09 -20.93 6.05
C LEU A 252 -32.62 -19.56 6.53
N ASN A 253 -33.09 -19.58 7.78
CA ASN A 253 -33.59 -18.43 8.52
C ASN A 253 -32.45 -17.44 8.85
N TRP A 254 -32.80 -16.15 8.81
CA TRP A 254 -31.91 -15.02 9.04
C TRP A 254 -31.29 -15.04 10.44
N GLY A 255 -30.02 -15.44 10.51
CA GLY A 255 -29.18 -15.38 11.70
C GLY A 255 -27.71 -15.41 11.28
N ALA A 256 -26.89 -14.56 11.90
CA ALA A 256 -25.48 -14.37 11.55
C ALA A 256 -24.71 -15.70 11.49
N VAL A 257 -24.03 -15.96 10.36
CA VAL A 257 -23.07 -17.06 10.24
C VAL A 257 -21.65 -16.50 10.31
N SER A 258 -21.00 -16.75 11.44
CA SER A 258 -19.54 -16.83 11.53
C SER A 258 -19.14 -18.21 10.99
N GLY A 259 -18.32 -18.26 9.94
CA GLY A 259 -17.83 -19.50 9.34
C GLY A 259 -16.65 -19.25 8.41
N TYR A 260 -15.56 -20.00 8.62
CA TYR A 260 -14.34 -19.99 7.82
C TYR A 260 -14.58 -20.57 6.42
N TYR A 261 -13.87 -20.05 5.40
CA TYR A 261 -13.84 -20.64 4.07
C TYR A 261 -12.55 -21.44 3.85
N ARG A 262 -12.68 -22.69 3.41
CA ARG A 262 -11.59 -23.51 2.84
C ARG A 262 -11.90 -23.70 1.36
N ILE A 263 -11.08 -23.13 0.48
CA ILE A 263 -11.29 -23.20 -0.98
C ILE A 263 -10.32 -24.23 -1.55
N LEU A 264 -10.85 -25.33 -2.08
CA LEU A 264 -10.11 -26.27 -2.91
C LEU A 264 -9.98 -25.69 -4.33
N LEU A 265 -8.75 -25.66 -4.82
CA LEU A 265 -8.33 -25.16 -6.12
C LEU A 265 -8.35 -26.31 -7.14
N ASP A 266 -9.28 -26.26 -8.09
CA ASP A 266 -9.14 -26.90 -9.40
C ASP A 266 -10.04 -26.16 -10.39
N GLY A 267 -9.38 -25.48 -11.34
CA GLY A 267 -9.84 -25.35 -12.72
C GLY A 267 -11.09 -24.51 -12.99
N ARG A 268 -10.91 -23.50 -13.86
CA ARG A 268 -11.89 -22.92 -14.81
C ARG A 268 -12.50 -21.53 -14.42
N THR A 269 -11.95 -20.44 -15.00
CA THR A 269 -12.03 -19.00 -14.56
C THR A 269 -12.92 -18.04 -15.38
N THR A 270 -13.84 -17.24 -14.83
CA THR A 270 -13.79 -15.74 -14.97
C THR A 270 -15.08 -14.99 -14.58
N GLY A 271 -14.88 -13.90 -13.83
CA GLY A 271 -15.56 -12.61 -14.03
C GLY A 271 -16.87 -12.37 -13.26
N SER A 272 -16.80 -11.61 -12.17
CA SER A 272 -17.97 -11.12 -11.42
C SER A 272 -18.17 -9.62 -11.64
N LEU A 273 -19.41 -9.19 -11.89
CA LEU A 273 -19.94 -7.92 -11.37
C LEU A 273 -21.35 -8.20 -10.82
N PHE A 274 -21.52 -7.94 -9.53
CA PHE A 274 -22.67 -8.34 -8.74
C PHE A 274 -23.86 -7.37 -8.91
N LEU A 275 -25.04 -7.92 -9.18
CA LEU A 275 -26.33 -7.33 -8.79
C LEU A 275 -27.13 -8.43 -8.10
N GLY A 276 -26.78 -8.69 -6.84
CA GLY A 276 -27.40 -9.69 -5.97
C GLY A 276 -26.86 -9.56 -4.54
N LYS A 277 -27.74 -9.69 -3.54
CA LYS A 277 -27.52 -9.40 -2.11
C LYS A 277 -26.10 -9.67 -1.58
N LYS A 278 -25.52 -8.62 -0.96
CA LYS A 278 -24.32 -8.56 -0.08
C LYS A 278 -23.40 -9.79 -0.12
N SER A 279 -22.37 -9.70 -0.96
CA SER A 279 -21.20 -10.56 -0.91
C SER A 279 -20.04 -9.69 -0.41
N HIS A 280 -19.59 -9.88 0.83
CA HIS A 280 -18.36 -9.24 1.30
C HIS A 280 -17.17 -10.05 0.79
N LEU A 281 -16.32 -9.45 -0.04
CA LEU A 281 -14.97 -9.95 -0.29
C LEU A 281 -14.13 -9.66 0.97
N ARG A 282 -13.86 -10.66 1.79
CA ARG A 282 -12.77 -10.62 2.78
C ARG A 282 -11.63 -11.46 2.22
N ILE A 283 -10.62 -10.79 1.67
CA ILE A 283 -9.28 -11.36 1.72
C ILE A 283 -8.89 -11.28 3.20
N ASP A 284 -8.56 -12.41 3.81
CA ASP A 284 -8.12 -12.43 5.20
C ASP A 284 -6.70 -11.87 5.31
N VAL A 285 -6.60 -10.54 5.16
CA VAL A 285 -5.48 -9.75 5.68
C VAL A 285 -5.78 -9.32 7.10
N THR A 286 -6.73 -9.97 7.79
CA THR A 286 -7.18 -9.50 9.10
C THR A 286 -6.03 -9.52 10.08
N ASP A 287 -5.16 -10.52 10.03
CA ASP A 287 -4.02 -10.61 10.94
C ASP A 287 -2.92 -9.60 10.58
N LEU A 288 -2.65 -9.38 9.28
CA LEU A 288 -1.70 -8.35 8.82
C LEU A 288 -2.20 -6.94 9.16
N LYS A 289 -3.47 -6.62 8.85
CA LYS A 289 -4.09 -5.33 9.16
C LYS A 289 -4.34 -5.14 10.66
N ARG A 290 -4.64 -6.18 11.42
CA ARG A 290 -4.72 -6.10 12.90
C ARG A 290 -3.35 -5.86 13.49
N ALA A 291 -2.29 -6.48 12.98
CA ALA A 291 -0.92 -6.23 13.43
C ALA A 291 -0.50 -4.78 13.11
N GLU A 292 -0.72 -4.31 11.88
CA GLU A 292 -0.46 -2.92 11.48
C GLU A 292 -1.27 -1.92 12.32
N ILE A 293 -2.59 -2.08 12.43
CA ILE A 293 -3.46 -1.16 13.17
C ILE A 293 -3.19 -1.22 14.67
N ALA A 294 -2.90 -2.39 15.24
CA ALA A 294 -2.57 -2.52 16.67
C ALA A 294 -1.23 -1.85 16.98
N LEU A 295 -0.22 -2.03 16.14
CA LEU A 295 1.07 -1.37 16.28
C LEU A 295 0.94 0.16 16.18
N GLU A 296 0.19 0.64 15.19
CA GLU A 296 -0.08 2.07 14.99
C GLU A 296 -0.84 2.67 16.18
N ARG A 297 -1.90 1.99 16.65
CA ARG A 297 -2.71 2.43 17.79
C ARG A 297 -1.89 2.49 19.07
N GLN A 298 -1.09 1.46 19.33
CA GLN A 298 -0.21 1.42 20.49
C GLN A 298 0.87 2.51 20.41
N ARG A 299 1.40 2.78 19.21
CA ARG A 299 2.37 3.86 18.98
C ARG A 299 1.72 5.22 19.24
N LEU A 300 0.59 5.54 18.63
CA LEU A 300 -0.10 6.82 18.81
C LEU A 300 -0.57 7.04 20.25
N GLU A 301 -1.07 5.98 20.90
CA GLU A 301 -1.45 6.03 22.31
C GLU A 301 -0.24 6.27 23.21
N TYR A 302 0.88 5.58 22.99
CA TYR A 302 2.13 5.80 23.71
C TYR A 302 2.67 7.23 23.49
N TYR A 303 2.74 7.70 22.24
CA TYR A 303 3.17 9.07 21.92
C TYR A 303 2.27 10.10 22.59
N SER A 304 0.95 9.93 22.53
CA SER A 304 0.00 10.85 23.17
C SER A 304 0.14 10.87 24.69
N LEU A 305 0.28 9.70 25.33
CA LEU A 305 0.46 9.61 26.78
C LEU A 305 1.76 10.30 27.21
N VAL A 306 2.89 9.99 26.57
CA VAL A 306 4.19 10.56 26.94
C VAL A 306 4.25 12.08 26.71
N GLN A 307 3.60 12.58 25.65
CA GLN A 307 3.51 14.02 25.38
C GLN A 307 2.68 14.78 26.42
N ASN A 308 1.66 14.15 27.00
CA ASN A 308 0.74 14.79 27.93
C ASN A 308 1.11 14.61 29.42
N ILE A 309 2.08 13.76 29.75
CA ILE A 309 2.60 13.65 31.12
C ILE A 309 3.14 15.01 31.58
N PRO A 310 2.78 15.49 32.80
CA PRO A 310 3.24 16.78 33.31
C PRO A 310 4.73 16.84 33.63
N ASP A 311 5.41 15.69 33.69
CA ASP A 311 6.85 15.57 33.94
C ASP A 311 7.69 15.73 32.67
N VAL A 312 8.95 16.09 32.89
CA VAL A 312 9.96 16.29 31.86
C VAL A 312 10.56 14.94 31.50
N ILE A 313 10.27 14.46 30.28
CA ILE A 313 10.72 13.15 29.79
C ILE A 313 11.66 13.35 28.61
N SER A 314 12.83 12.71 28.68
CA SER A 314 13.77 12.62 27.57
C SER A 314 14.32 11.21 27.45
N ARG A 315 14.63 10.78 26.23
CA ARG A 315 15.40 9.58 25.95
C ARG A 315 16.67 9.96 25.22
N VAL A 316 17.76 9.32 25.60
CA VAL A 316 19.08 9.49 24.98
C VAL A 316 19.61 8.15 24.49
N ALA A 317 20.44 8.18 23.45
CA ALA A 317 21.25 7.04 23.02
C ALA A 317 22.41 6.80 24.02
N PRO A 318 23.11 5.64 23.95
CA PRO A 318 24.22 5.33 24.86
C PRO A 318 25.36 6.36 24.86
N ASP A 319 25.52 7.10 23.76
CA ASP A 319 26.46 8.20 23.60
C ASP A 319 25.95 9.54 24.19
N LEU A 320 24.79 9.52 24.84
CA LEU A 320 24.06 10.65 25.43
C LEU A 320 23.40 11.62 24.44
N THR A 321 23.24 11.21 23.17
CA THR A 321 22.51 11.99 22.15
C THR A 321 21.00 11.90 22.36
N TYR A 322 20.25 13.01 22.36
CA TYR A 322 18.78 12.98 22.46
C TYR A 322 18.13 12.26 21.28
N THR A 323 17.29 11.27 21.58
CA THR A 323 16.47 10.53 20.60
C THR A 323 14.97 10.78 20.76
N PHE A 324 14.55 11.33 21.91
CA PHE A 324 13.18 11.76 22.15
C PHE A 324 13.13 12.78 23.29
N VAL A 325 12.24 13.76 23.18
CA VAL A 325 11.87 14.68 24.27
C VAL A 325 10.36 14.94 24.19
N ASN A 326 9.70 15.01 25.34
CA ASN A 326 8.28 15.37 25.37
C ASN A 326 8.07 16.90 25.39
N ASP A 327 6.83 17.35 25.17
CA ASP A 327 6.47 18.75 25.08
C ASP A 327 6.77 19.53 26.37
N ARG A 328 6.72 18.85 27.53
CA ARG A 328 7.13 19.44 28.81
C ARG A 328 8.62 19.72 28.84
N TYR A 329 9.45 18.79 28.37
CA TYR A 329 10.89 18.99 28.24
C TYR A 329 11.21 20.14 27.27
N ALA A 330 10.60 20.14 26.09
CA ALA A 330 10.81 21.19 25.08
C ALA A 330 10.47 22.59 25.64
N LYS A 331 9.35 22.71 26.35
CA LYS A 331 8.95 23.95 27.03
C LYS A 331 9.95 24.38 28.12
N LEU A 332 10.41 23.44 28.95
CA LEU A 332 11.43 23.72 29.97
C LEU A 332 12.75 24.19 29.33
N ALA A 333 13.16 23.55 28.24
CA ALA A 333 14.38 23.86 27.53
C ALA A 333 14.29 25.13 26.68
N GLY A 334 13.11 25.73 26.50
CA GLY A 334 12.91 26.90 25.63
C GLY A 334 13.20 26.61 24.15
N MET A 335 13.19 25.34 23.73
CA MET A 335 13.56 24.91 22.38
C MET A 335 12.51 23.94 21.85
N ALA A 336 12.26 23.98 20.53
CA ALA A 336 11.41 22.97 19.90
C ALA A 336 12.00 21.57 20.07
N ALA A 337 11.15 20.55 20.23
CA ALA A 337 11.59 19.16 20.40
C ALA A 337 12.58 18.73 19.30
N ASP A 338 12.25 19.03 18.03
CA ASP A 338 13.07 18.69 16.87
C ASP A 338 14.45 19.37 16.87
N ALA A 339 14.59 20.53 17.55
CA ALA A 339 15.88 21.22 17.67
C ALA A 339 16.78 20.61 18.75
N LEU A 340 16.21 19.82 19.66
CA LEU A 340 16.91 19.11 20.72
C LEU A 340 17.36 17.71 20.27
N ILE A 341 16.57 17.05 19.43
CA ILE A 341 16.93 15.73 18.87
C ILE A 341 18.26 15.82 18.12
N GLY A 342 19.16 14.87 18.38
CA GLY A 342 20.51 14.84 17.79
C GLY A 342 21.56 15.68 18.53
N ARG A 343 21.20 16.45 19.56
CA ARG A 343 22.18 17.15 20.41
C ARG A 343 22.65 16.29 21.58
N GLN A 344 23.78 16.66 22.16
CA GLN A 344 24.32 16.00 23.34
C GLN A 344 23.62 16.47 24.62
N LEU A 345 23.19 15.52 25.46
CA LEU A 345 22.58 15.81 26.78
C LEU A 345 23.49 16.70 27.63
N LEU A 346 24.81 16.47 27.57
CA LEU A 346 25.81 17.16 28.36
C LEU A 346 25.96 18.65 28.01
N ASP A 347 25.52 19.07 26.82
CA ASP A 347 25.56 20.49 26.41
C ASP A 347 24.69 21.36 27.33
N PHE A 348 23.65 20.77 27.91
CA PHE A 348 22.67 21.42 28.79
C PHE A 348 22.98 21.21 30.29
N VAL A 349 24.18 20.72 30.60
CA VAL A 349 24.63 20.42 31.96
C VAL A 349 25.87 21.27 32.27
N PRO A 350 25.93 21.97 33.42
CA PRO A 350 27.12 22.72 33.84
C PRO A 350 28.36 21.83 33.87
N GLU A 351 29.53 22.40 33.55
CA GLU A 351 30.78 21.64 33.37
C GLU A 351 31.14 20.79 34.60
N GLU A 352 30.93 21.35 35.79
CA GLU A 352 31.12 20.69 37.09
C GLU A 352 30.28 19.42 37.29
N ASP A 353 29.13 19.31 36.63
CA ASP A 353 28.16 18.22 36.80
C ASP A 353 28.23 17.17 35.67
N ARG A 354 28.96 17.44 34.58
CA ARG A 354 29.00 16.58 33.38
C ARG A 354 29.60 15.20 33.66
N ALA A 355 30.77 15.17 34.30
CA ALA A 355 31.49 13.92 34.57
C ALA A 355 30.69 13.00 35.51
N SER A 356 30.07 13.58 36.55
CA SER A 356 29.20 12.85 37.48
C SER A 356 27.96 12.28 36.77
N LEU A 357 27.33 13.03 35.86
CA LEU A 357 26.19 12.54 35.08
C LEU A 357 26.55 11.44 34.10
N ALA A 358 27.64 11.61 33.35
CA ALA A 358 28.07 10.59 32.40
C ALA A 358 28.36 9.26 33.12
N ALA A 359 29.10 9.31 34.23
CA ALA A 359 29.40 8.12 35.03
C ALA A 359 28.13 7.47 35.59
N LEU A 360 27.16 8.28 36.07
CA LEU A 360 25.90 7.74 36.58
C LEU A 360 25.09 7.02 35.51
N LEU A 361 24.93 7.63 34.33
CA LEU A 361 24.17 7.05 33.22
C LEU A 361 24.84 5.81 32.65
N GLN A 362 26.17 5.75 32.65
CA GLN A 362 26.94 4.57 32.22
C GLN A 362 26.84 3.39 33.19
N ASN A 363 26.56 3.66 34.47
CA ASN A 363 26.42 2.62 35.50
C ASN A 363 24.99 2.04 35.59
N LEU A 364 24.02 2.60 34.86
CA LEU A 364 22.68 2.01 34.77
C LEU A 364 22.74 0.70 33.98
N SER A 365 22.13 -0.35 34.51
CA SER A 365 22.07 -1.66 33.87
C SER A 365 20.65 -2.23 33.92
N VAL A 366 20.43 -3.40 33.32
CA VAL A 366 19.14 -4.09 33.42
C VAL A 366 18.84 -4.48 34.87
N ASP A 367 19.89 -4.83 35.64
CA ASP A 367 19.77 -5.24 37.04
C ASP A 367 19.65 -4.04 37.99
N GLU A 368 20.18 -2.88 37.60
CA GLU A 368 20.07 -1.60 38.33
C GLU A 368 19.63 -0.45 37.39
N PRO A 369 18.35 -0.39 37.01
CA PRO A 369 17.88 0.49 35.92
C PRO A 369 17.49 1.90 36.37
N LEU A 370 17.58 2.20 37.67
CA LEU A 370 16.96 3.40 38.24
C LEU A 370 17.90 4.10 39.21
N SER A 371 18.06 5.41 39.01
CA SER A 371 18.80 6.28 39.92
C SER A 371 18.07 7.61 40.08
N THR A 372 18.17 8.19 41.28
CA THR A 372 17.65 9.52 41.59
C THR A 372 18.79 10.44 41.98
N ARG A 373 18.79 11.66 41.45
CA ARG A 373 19.76 12.70 41.79
C ARG A 373 19.12 14.07 41.68
N GLU A 374 19.66 15.02 42.44
CA GLU A 374 19.51 16.43 42.14
C GLU A 374 20.54 16.82 41.06
N GLN A 375 20.17 17.74 40.18
CA GLN A 375 21.04 18.15 39.09
C GLN A 375 20.81 19.60 38.73
N HIS A 376 21.90 20.35 38.55
CA HIS A 376 21.82 21.66 37.94
C HIS A 376 21.74 21.53 36.42
N ARG A 377 20.87 22.34 35.81
CA ARG A 377 20.68 22.39 34.36
C ARG A 377 20.97 23.79 33.85
N LYS A 378 21.68 23.85 32.73
CA LYS A 378 21.91 25.09 31.99
C LYS A 378 20.85 25.17 30.90
N LEU A 379 19.78 25.88 31.21
CA LEU A 379 18.70 26.19 30.27
C LEU A 379 18.94 27.59 29.68
N PRO A 380 18.54 27.86 28.42
CA PRO A 380 18.71 29.16 27.79
C PRO A 380 17.95 30.30 28.48
#